data_AF-G4ZYG8-F1
#
_entry.id   AF-G4ZYG8-F1
#
_cell.length_a   1.000
_cell.length_b   1.000
_cell.length_c   1.000
_cell.angle_alpha   90.00
_cell.angle_beta   90.00
_cell.angle_gamma   90.00
#
_symmetry.space_group_name_H-M   'P 1'
#
loop_
_entity.id
_entity.type
_entity.pdbx_description
1 polymer ?
#
loop_
_entity_poly.entity_id
_entity_poly.type
_entity_poly.pdbx_seq_one_letter_code
_entity_poly.pdbx_strand_id
1 'polypeptide(L)'
;MWAKTTYWALSETPEDAVKQALKLDGLTESAMKTSPDFKYYQKFLYKAEGVQLRSWVDDRVPPPTVWVNLGLDGVPAPETSRAFKTYVRYVEKYDKRVFKNGYEEFFPRTATDMDMHLKVWAKTNRPDA
;
A
#
# COMPACT_ATOMS: atom_id res chain seq x y z
N MET A 1 6.50 5.85 -20.93
CA MET A 1 5.37 5.49 -20.04
C MET A 1 5.57 5.75 -18.54
N TRP A 2 6.80 5.81 -17.99
CA TRP A 2 6.98 6.08 -16.54
C TRP A 2 6.40 7.44 -16.10
N ALA A 3 6.64 8.51 -16.87
CA ALA A 3 6.13 9.85 -16.54
C ALA A 3 4.60 9.90 -16.51
N LYS A 4 3.95 9.25 -17.50
CA LYS A 4 2.49 9.19 -17.61
C LYS A 4 1.83 8.48 -16.43
N THR A 5 2.34 7.33 -16.01
CA THR A 5 1.78 6.60 -14.85
C THR A 5 2.06 7.31 -13.53
N THR A 6 3.15 8.07 -13.43
CA THR A 6 3.39 8.98 -12.30
C THR A 6 2.39 10.12 -12.29
N TYR A 7 2.16 10.77 -13.43
CA TYR A 7 1.20 11.86 -13.56
C TYR A 7 -0.20 11.39 -13.15
N TRP A 8 -0.70 10.30 -13.72
CA TRP A 8 -2.02 9.76 -13.36
C TRP A 8 -2.16 9.45 -11.87
N ALA A 9 -1.12 8.87 -11.26
CA ALA A 9 -1.14 8.57 -9.82
C ALA A 9 -1.15 9.83 -8.95
N LEU A 10 -0.39 10.86 -9.32
CA LEU A 10 -0.34 12.13 -8.57
C LEU A 10 -1.59 12.99 -8.77
N SER A 11 -2.22 12.89 -9.95
CA SER A 11 -3.47 13.58 -10.26
C SER A 11 -4.71 12.79 -9.84
N GLU A 12 -4.54 11.70 -9.08
CA GLU A 12 -5.63 10.84 -8.60
C GLU A 12 -6.59 10.42 -9.72
N THR A 13 -6.03 10.15 -10.91
CA THR A 13 -6.82 9.81 -12.09
C THR A 13 -7.61 8.52 -11.83
N PRO A 14 -8.93 8.51 -12.07
CA PRO A 14 -9.76 7.32 -11.86
C PRO A 14 -9.25 6.09 -12.62
N GLU A 15 -9.36 4.91 -12.02
CA GLU A 15 -8.79 3.68 -12.60
C GLU A 15 -9.42 3.31 -13.95
N ASP A 16 -10.71 3.57 -14.11
CA ASP A 16 -11.47 3.38 -15.35
C ASP A 16 -10.95 4.28 -16.48
N ALA A 17 -10.68 5.55 -16.20
CA ALA A 17 -10.06 6.47 -17.15
C ALA A 17 -8.65 6.01 -17.56
N VAL A 18 -7.87 5.45 -16.63
CA VAL A 18 -6.55 4.88 -16.94
C VAL A 18 -6.68 3.60 -17.77
N LYS A 19 -7.64 2.72 -17.45
CA LYS A 19 -7.93 1.52 -18.25
C LYS A 19 -8.32 1.90 -19.69
N GLN A 20 -9.20 2.87 -19.85
CA GLN A 20 -9.60 3.39 -21.16
C GLN A 20 -8.41 3.96 -21.94
N ALA A 21 -7.58 4.76 -21.28
CA ALA A 21 -6.36 5.33 -21.89
C ALA A 21 -5.33 4.26 -22.29
N LEU A 22 -5.41 3.05 -21.73
CA LEU A 22 -4.57 1.90 -22.03
C LEU A 22 -5.29 0.85 -22.90
N LYS A 23 -6.53 1.14 -23.36
CA LYS A 23 -7.37 0.21 -24.13
C LYS A 23 -7.57 -1.13 -23.41
N LEU A 24 -7.69 -1.06 -22.09
CA LEU A 24 -8.00 -2.19 -21.21
C LEU A 24 -9.46 -2.18 -20.79
N ASP A 25 -10.21 -1.11 -21.07
CA ASP A 25 -11.64 -1.03 -20.79
C ASP A 25 -12.43 -2.12 -21.51
N GLY A 26 -13.49 -2.61 -20.85
CA GLY A 26 -14.33 -3.71 -21.37
C GLY A 26 -13.67 -5.10 -21.40
N LEU A 27 -12.36 -5.21 -21.11
CA LEU A 27 -11.68 -6.50 -21.02
C LEU A 27 -11.93 -7.17 -19.66
N THR A 28 -11.99 -8.50 -19.66
CA THR A 28 -11.91 -9.29 -18.43
C THR A 28 -10.51 -9.17 -17.82
N GLU A 29 -10.35 -9.45 -16.53
CA GLU A 29 -9.03 -9.39 -15.88
C GLU A 29 -8.01 -10.33 -16.55
N SER A 30 -8.43 -11.51 -16.99
CA SER A 30 -7.57 -12.45 -17.72
C SER A 30 -7.13 -11.89 -19.07
N ALA A 31 -8.04 -11.25 -19.83
CA ALA A 31 -7.72 -10.60 -21.10
C ALA A 31 -6.86 -9.33 -20.92
N MET A 32 -7.06 -8.58 -19.83
CA MET A 32 -6.16 -7.48 -19.50
C MET A 32 -4.73 -7.99 -19.31
N LYS A 33 -4.53 -9.09 -18.56
CA LYS A 33 -3.20 -9.64 -18.25
C LYS A 33 -2.39 -10.06 -19.48
N THR A 34 -3.04 -10.35 -20.61
CA THR A 34 -2.34 -10.70 -21.86
C THR A 34 -1.92 -9.47 -22.68
N SER A 35 -2.47 -8.28 -22.37
CA SER A 35 -2.10 -7.05 -23.05
C SER A 35 -0.70 -6.55 -22.64
N PRO A 36 0.14 -6.11 -23.59
CA PRO A 36 1.44 -5.51 -23.26
C PRO A 36 1.33 -4.23 -22.44
N ASP A 37 0.16 -3.56 -22.46
CA ASP A 37 -0.09 -2.32 -21.72
C ASP A 37 -0.54 -2.54 -20.27
N PHE A 38 -0.88 -3.78 -19.89
CA PHE A 38 -1.25 -4.13 -18.53
C PHE A 38 -0.17 -3.81 -17.50
N LYS A 39 1.11 -3.97 -17.88
CA LYS A 39 2.25 -3.58 -17.03
C LYS A 39 2.23 -2.09 -16.66
N TYR A 40 1.68 -1.23 -17.52
CA TYR A 40 1.55 0.20 -17.23
C TYR A 40 0.39 0.48 -16.29
N TYR A 41 -0.71 -0.24 -16.42
CA TYR A 41 -1.81 -0.19 -15.46
C TYR A 41 -1.36 -0.66 -14.07
N GLN A 42 -0.65 -1.79 -13.97
CA GLN A 42 -0.06 -2.25 -12.71
C GLN A 42 0.88 -1.21 -12.09
N LYS A 43 1.71 -0.56 -12.93
CA LYS A 43 2.62 0.49 -12.48
C LYS A 43 1.88 1.74 -11.98
N PHE A 44 0.76 2.09 -12.62
CA PHE A 44 -0.11 3.15 -12.15
C PHE A 44 -0.70 2.79 -10.77
N LEU A 45 -1.29 1.61 -10.60
CA LEU A 45 -1.85 1.15 -9.32
C LEU A 45 -0.81 1.19 -8.19
N TYR A 46 0.40 0.70 -8.44
CA TYR A 46 1.49 0.74 -7.46
C TYR A 46 1.87 2.17 -7.05
N LYS A 47 1.83 3.12 -7.99
CA LYS A 47 2.14 4.53 -7.73
C LYS A 47 0.98 5.22 -7.02
N ALA A 48 -0.26 4.99 -7.42
CA ALA A 48 -1.46 5.52 -6.80
C ALA A 48 -1.53 5.08 -5.32
N GLU A 49 -1.35 3.78 -5.05
CA GLU A 49 -1.22 3.28 -3.67
C GLU A 49 -0.07 4.01 -2.95
N GLY A 50 1.07 4.20 -3.61
CA GLY A 50 2.22 4.92 -3.01
C GLY A 50 1.95 6.39 -2.68
N VAL A 51 1.04 7.06 -3.38
CA VAL A 51 0.58 8.43 -3.12
C VAL A 51 -0.37 8.43 -1.92
N GLN A 52 -1.36 7.54 -1.91
CA GLN A 52 -2.28 7.37 -0.78
C GLN A 52 -1.53 7.07 0.53
N LEU A 53 -0.61 6.11 0.50
CA LEU A 53 0.21 5.77 1.68
C LEU A 53 1.07 6.96 2.14
N ARG A 54 1.49 7.84 1.22
CA ARG A 54 2.22 9.06 1.60
C ARG A 54 1.32 10.04 2.33
N SER A 55 0.09 10.25 1.84
CA SER A 55 -0.90 11.09 2.52
C SER A 55 -1.10 10.61 3.96
N TRP A 56 -1.38 9.31 4.16
CA TRP A 56 -1.55 8.76 5.51
C TRP A 56 -0.34 8.96 6.43
N VAL A 57 0.89 8.85 5.89
CA VAL A 57 2.10 9.12 6.67
C VAL A 57 2.23 10.60 7.00
N ASP A 58 1.95 11.50 6.06
CA ASP A 58 2.04 12.95 6.27
C ASP A 58 0.94 13.42 7.25
N ASP A 59 -0.24 12.79 7.22
CA ASP A 59 -1.35 12.97 8.17
C ASP A 59 -1.12 12.27 9.52
N ARG A 60 0.01 11.56 9.67
CA ARG A 60 0.41 10.83 10.89
C ARG A 60 -0.62 9.81 11.36
N VAL A 61 -1.27 9.12 10.43
CA VAL A 61 -2.24 8.06 10.77
C VAL A 61 -1.51 6.93 11.53
N PRO A 62 -1.92 6.54 12.74
CA PRO A 62 -1.21 5.47 13.45
C PRO A 62 -1.32 4.11 12.73
N PRO A 63 -0.29 3.23 12.79
CA PRO A 63 -0.35 1.91 12.17
C PRO A 63 -1.60 1.08 12.50
N PRO A 64 -2.12 1.02 13.75
CA PRO A 64 -3.34 0.28 14.04
C PRO A 64 -4.58 0.82 13.29
N THR A 65 -4.65 2.13 13.09
CA THR A 65 -5.74 2.75 12.32
C THR A 65 -5.69 2.33 10.86
N VAL A 66 -4.49 2.23 10.27
CA VAL A 66 -4.33 1.75 8.89
C VAL A 66 -4.68 0.27 8.76
N TRP A 67 -4.35 -0.56 9.76
CA TRP A 67 -4.76 -1.97 9.81
C TRP A 67 -6.28 -2.13 9.71
N VAL A 68 -7.02 -1.37 10.52
CA VAL A 68 -8.49 -1.35 10.51
C VAL A 68 -9.04 -0.81 9.19
N ASN A 69 -8.49 0.30 8.68
CA ASN A 69 -8.93 0.91 7.41
C ASN A 69 -8.73 -0.02 6.20
N LEU A 70 -7.73 -0.91 6.27
CA LEU A 70 -7.49 -1.93 5.25
C LEU A 70 -8.34 -3.19 5.45
N GLY A 71 -9.22 -3.21 6.45
CA GLY A 71 -10.12 -4.32 6.74
C GLY A 71 -9.39 -5.59 7.18
N LEU A 72 -8.23 -5.45 7.83
CA LEU A 72 -7.43 -6.60 8.27
C LEU A 72 -7.87 -7.15 9.63
N ASP A 73 -8.79 -6.48 10.31
CA ASP A 73 -9.31 -6.93 11.60
C ASP A 73 -10.19 -8.18 11.44
N GLY A 74 -9.99 -9.17 12.32
CA GLY A 74 -10.68 -10.46 12.27
C GLY A 74 -10.41 -11.33 11.03
N VAL A 75 -9.51 -10.91 10.12
CA VAL A 75 -9.15 -11.70 8.94
C VAL A 75 -8.24 -12.86 9.36
N PRO A 76 -8.60 -14.13 9.09
CA PRO A 76 -7.70 -15.26 9.30
C PRO A 76 -6.57 -15.24 8.27
N ALA A 77 -5.33 -15.50 8.71
CA ALA A 77 -4.13 -15.50 7.86
C ALA A 77 -3.96 -14.23 6.98
N PRO A 78 -4.02 -13.02 7.57
CA PRO A 78 -4.01 -11.76 6.83
C PRO A 78 -2.74 -11.60 5.97
N GLU A 79 -1.63 -12.22 6.33
CA GLU A 79 -0.33 -12.19 5.66
C GLU A 79 -0.35 -12.67 4.19
N THR A 80 -1.38 -13.41 3.81
CA THR A 80 -1.59 -13.90 2.44
C THR A 80 -2.27 -12.86 1.54
N SER A 81 -2.93 -11.85 2.14
CA SER A 81 -3.77 -10.89 1.44
C SER A 81 -2.98 -9.77 0.75
N ARG A 82 -3.59 -9.12 -0.25
CA ARG A 82 -3.05 -7.89 -0.84
C ARG A 82 -3.08 -6.73 0.15
N ALA A 83 -4.14 -6.62 0.94
CA ALA A 83 -4.31 -5.60 1.96
C ALA A 83 -3.15 -5.61 2.98
N PHE A 84 -2.70 -6.80 3.41
CA PHE A 84 -1.55 -6.89 4.30
C PHE A 84 -0.25 -6.44 3.63
N LYS A 85 -0.04 -6.72 2.34
CA LYS A 85 1.12 -6.19 1.60
C LYS A 85 1.09 -4.65 1.54
N THR A 86 -0.08 -4.06 1.36
CA THR A 86 -0.28 -2.60 1.44
C THR A 86 0.01 -2.07 2.84
N TYR A 87 -0.43 -2.78 3.89
CA TYR A 87 -0.13 -2.47 5.29
C TYR A 87 1.37 -2.50 5.60
N VAL A 88 2.09 -3.56 5.21
CA VAL A 88 3.55 -3.65 5.37
C VAL A 88 4.24 -2.47 4.69
N ARG A 89 3.84 -2.14 3.45
CA ARG A 89 4.38 -0.99 2.72
C ARG A 89 4.09 0.34 3.44
N TYR A 90 2.97 0.47 4.14
CA TYR A 90 2.64 1.62 4.96
C TYR A 90 3.60 1.75 6.14
N VAL A 91 3.74 0.69 6.96
CA VAL A 91 4.61 0.68 8.15
C VAL A 91 6.05 1.02 7.78
N GLU A 92 6.58 0.43 6.71
CA GLU A 92 7.93 0.77 6.23
C GLU A 92 8.11 2.26 5.88
N LYS A 93 7.06 2.92 5.35
CA LYS A 93 7.10 4.35 5.04
C LYS A 93 6.98 5.20 6.31
N TYR A 94 6.11 4.80 7.23
CA TYR A 94 5.92 5.44 8.53
C TYR A 94 7.22 5.42 9.33
N ASP A 95 7.85 4.26 9.48
CA ASP A 95 9.12 4.08 10.20
C ASP A 95 10.25 4.91 9.58
N LYS A 96 10.33 4.97 8.25
CA LYS A 96 11.29 5.85 7.55
C LYS A 96 11.05 7.32 7.86
N ARG A 97 9.80 7.74 8.08
CA ARG A 97 9.45 9.13 8.43
C ARG A 97 9.78 9.43 9.88
N VAL A 98 9.48 8.51 10.81
CA VAL A 98 9.90 8.52 12.23
C VAL A 98 11.41 8.69 12.32
N PHE A 99 12.18 7.79 11.70
CA PHE A 99 13.64 7.81 11.75
C PHE A 99 14.24 9.10 11.17
N LYS A 100 13.72 9.59 10.04
CA LYS A 100 14.31 10.76 9.34
C LYS A 100 13.86 12.12 9.87
N ASN A 101 12.66 12.22 10.45
CA ASN A 101 12.03 13.51 10.76
C ASN A 101 11.55 13.62 12.21
N GLY A 102 11.89 12.65 13.07
CA GLY A 102 11.53 12.68 14.49
C GLY A 102 10.03 12.62 14.76
N TYR A 103 9.27 11.95 13.88
CA TYR A 103 7.85 11.69 14.18
C TYR A 103 7.76 10.77 15.39
N GLU A 104 6.66 10.85 16.14
CA GLU A 104 6.44 9.96 17.27
C GLU A 104 6.43 8.50 16.80
N GLU A 105 7.34 7.72 17.37
CA GLU A 105 7.37 6.28 17.18
C GLU A 105 6.08 5.68 17.74
N PHE A 106 5.43 4.83 16.95
CA PHE A 106 4.29 4.09 17.45
C PHE A 106 4.80 2.94 18.33
N PHE A 107 4.54 3.03 19.62
CA PHE A 107 4.80 1.95 20.55
C PHE A 107 3.53 1.10 20.72
N PRO A 108 3.55 -0.19 20.36
CA PRO A 108 2.41 -1.08 20.59
C PRO A 108 2.08 -1.14 22.09
N ARG A 109 0.81 -0.93 22.45
CA ARG A 109 0.35 -0.92 23.86
C ARG A 109 -0.58 -2.07 24.21
N THR A 110 -1.18 -2.69 23.21
CA THR A 110 -2.09 -3.82 23.38
C THR A 110 -1.50 -5.11 22.81
N ALA A 111 -2.02 -6.26 23.23
CA ALA A 111 -1.64 -7.56 22.67
C ALA A 111 -1.91 -7.62 21.15
N THR A 112 -2.98 -6.97 20.69
CA THR A 112 -3.32 -6.85 19.27
C THR A 112 -2.29 -6.03 18.50
N ASP A 113 -1.86 -4.88 19.05
CA ASP A 113 -0.83 -4.06 18.42
C ASP A 113 0.50 -4.81 18.32
N MET A 114 0.85 -5.56 19.38
CA MET A 114 2.04 -6.40 19.43
C MET A 114 2.00 -7.51 18.38
N ASP A 115 0.90 -8.26 18.30
CA ASP A 115 0.71 -9.32 17.30
C ASP A 115 0.81 -8.77 15.87
N MET A 116 0.19 -7.62 15.61
CA MET A 116 0.31 -6.90 14.35
C MET A 116 1.76 -6.53 14.02
N HIS A 117 2.54 -6.02 15.00
CA HIS A 117 3.95 -5.68 14.80
C HIS A 117 4.80 -6.92 14.50
N LEU A 118 4.61 -8.01 15.26
CA LEU A 118 5.31 -9.27 15.05
C LEU A 118 5.09 -9.81 13.63
N LYS A 119 3.85 -9.73 13.11
CA LYS A 119 3.53 -10.11 11.72
C LYS A 119 4.30 -9.30 10.69
N VAL A 120 4.44 -7.99 10.89
CA VAL A 120 5.24 -7.13 9.99
C VAL A 120 6.71 -7.48 10.09
N TRP A 121 7.25 -7.64 11.30
CA TRP A 121 8.67 -7.97 11.52
C TRP A 121 9.06 -9.29 10.89
N ALA A 122 8.25 -10.33 11.07
CA ALA A 122 8.42 -11.62 10.42
C ALA A 122 8.42 -11.51 8.90
N LYS A 123 7.68 -10.54 8.33
CA LYS A 123 7.64 -10.30 6.88
C LYS A 123 8.84 -9.53 6.35
N THR A 124 9.37 -8.58 7.13
CA THR A 124 10.43 -7.66 6.69
C THR A 124 11.83 -8.14 7.04
N ASN A 125 11.99 -9.27 7.74
CA ASN A 125 13.29 -9.75 8.26
C ASN A 125 14.06 -8.65 9.02
N ARG A 126 13.35 -7.82 9.79
CA ARG A 126 13.98 -6.75 10.55
C ARG A 126 14.68 -7.39 11.76
N PRO A 127 15.99 -7.21 11.96
CA PRO A 127 16.67 -7.77 13.12
C PRO A 127 16.10 -7.13 14.39
N ASP A 128 15.97 -7.93 15.45
CA ASP A 128 15.69 -7.44 16.79
C ASP A 128 16.80 -6.44 17.15
N ALA A 129 16.41 -5.19 17.42
CA ALA A 129 17.33 -4.10 17.72
C ALA A 129 17.96 -4.27 19.11
#